data_AF-A0A2A9N9N5-F1
#
_entry.id   AF-A0A2A9N9N5-F1
#
_cell.length_a   1.000
_cell.length_b   1.000
_cell.length_c   1.000
_cell.angle_alpha   90.00
_cell.angle_beta   90.00
_cell.angle_gamma   90.00
#
_symmetry.space_group_name_H-M   'P 1'
#
loop_
_entity.id
_entity.type
_entity.pdbx_description
1 polymer ?
#
loop_
_entity_poly.entity_id
_entity_poly.type
_entity_poly.pdbx_seq_one_letter_code
_entity_poly.pdbx_strand_id
1 'polypeptide(L)'
;MSPGNEGDTATASADVEFQYDSDFSEDSTPPDSENDDEIENSEQVIELMSRVPWYCWKAPTIPAGHFIWNCPGCDYAINFLNLTPKDVEPLGPELGKYLRSKKWPSLREEMASHGFGLMVGNHYNWHMHEKGVQLVKKGEKTFVEPWPAGTVVVKRETECV
;
A
#
# COMPACT_ATOMS: atom_id res chain seq x y z
N MET A 1 42.58 -6.27 57.93
CA MET A 1 42.03 -7.29 58.84
C MET A 1 40.52 -7.12 58.83
N SER A 2 39.78 -8.14 58.38
CA SER A 2 38.31 -8.22 58.41
C SER A 2 37.77 -8.17 59.86
N PRO A 3 36.47 -7.91 60.11
CA PRO A 3 35.34 -8.81 59.80
C PRO A 3 34.15 -8.04 59.19
N GLY A 4 33.09 -8.60 58.61
CA GLY A 4 32.46 -9.92 58.76
C GLY A 4 31.02 -9.69 59.24
N ASN A 5 30.06 -10.29 58.51
CA ASN A 5 28.66 -10.67 58.84
C ASN A 5 27.76 -9.61 59.55
N GLU A 6 26.44 -9.66 59.64
CA GLU A 6 25.40 -10.68 59.54
C GLU A 6 24.06 -9.91 59.49
N GLY A 7 23.12 -10.32 58.65
CA GLY A 7 21.84 -9.64 58.49
C GLY A 7 20.74 -10.64 58.19
N ASP A 8 20.34 -11.38 59.22
CA ASP A 8 19.12 -12.17 59.25
C ASP A 8 18.25 -11.65 60.40
N THR A 9 17.09 -11.07 60.09
CA THR A 9 15.93 -11.15 60.97
C THR A 9 14.67 -10.95 60.14
N ALA A 10 14.00 -12.07 59.85
CA ALA A 10 12.61 -12.08 59.43
C ALA A 10 11.71 -11.68 60.62
N THR A 11 10.72 -10.83 60.39
CA THR A 11 9.51 -10.77 61.25
C THR A 11 8.29 -10.38 60.40
N ALA A 12 7.52 -11.43 60.12
CA ALA A 12 6.07 -11.57 60.04
C ALA A 12 5.14 -10.35 59.78
N SER A 13 4.32 -10.56 58.75
CA SER A 13 2.87 -10.35 58.67
C SER A 13 2.31 -8.94 58.83
N ALA A 14 2.00 -8.32 57.70
CA ALA A 14 0.81 -7.50 57.54
C ALA A 14 0.09 -8.00 56.28
N ASP A 15 -1.05 -8.65 56.50
CA ASP A 15 -2.05 -8.95 55.47
C ASP A 15 -2.63 -7.59 55.05
N VAL A 16 -2.19 -7.07 53.90
CA VAL A 16 -2.73 -5.82 53.36
C VAL A 16 -3.90 -6.20 52.46
N GLU A 17 -5.10 -6.17 53.04
CA GLU A 17 -6.35 -6.21 52.29
C GLU A 17 -6.41 -4.91 51.45
N PHE A 18 -6.14 -5.04 50.15
CA PHE A 18 -6.23 -3.92 49.22
C PHE A 18 -7.70 -3.55 49.00
N GLN A 19 -8.21 -2.62 49.81
CA GLN A 19 -9.53 -2.04 49.59
C GLN A 19 -9.44 -1.06 48.42
N TYR A 20 -10.00 -1.46 47.28
CA TYR A 20 -10.09 -0.63 46.09
C TYR A 20 -11.08 0.51 46.33
N ASP A 21 -10.64 1.77 46.17
CA ASP A 21 -11.56 2.91 46.19
C ASP A 21 -12.60 2.73 45.09
N SER A 22 -13.89 2.73 45.47
CA SER A 22 -15.05 2.64 44.56
C SER A 22 -15.24 3.89 43.68
N ASP A 23 -14.17 4.59 43.35
CA ASP A 23 -14.18 5.81 42.53
C ASP A 23 -14.01 5.52 41.01
N PHE A 24 -13.90 4.25 40.63
CA PHE A 24 -14.19 3.82 39.25
C PHE A 24 -15.70 3.68 39.08
N SER A 25 -16.41 4.81 39.07
CA SER A 25 -17.67 4.86 38.33
C SER A 25 -17.30 4.63 36.86
N GLU A 26 -17.85 3.58 36.29
CA GLU A 26 -17.72 3.25 34.88
C GLU A 26 -18.22 4.45 34.08
N ASP A 27 -17.33 5.28 33.56
CA ASP A 27 -17.72 6.23 32.53
C ASP A 27 -18.13 5.35 31.35
N SER A 28 -19.44 5.29 31.08
CA SER A 28 -19.97 4.66 29.89
C SER A 28 -19.51 5.51 28.71
N THR A 29 -18.25 5.33 28.30
CA THR A 29 -17.85 5.68 26.95
C THR A 29 -18.82 4.92 26.04
N PRO A 30 -19.60 5.63 25.19
CA PRO A 30 -20.41 4.95 24.20
C PRO A 30 -19.49 3.99 23.46
N PRO A 31 -19.98 2.79 23.05
CA PRO A 31 -19.16 1.89 22.25
C PRO A 31 -18.60 2.72 21.12
N ASP A 32 -17.26 2.79 21.02
CA ASP A 32 -16.64 3.22 19.78
C ASP A 32 -17.21 2.27 18.74
N SER A 33 -18.16 2.77 17.94
CA SER A 33 -18.59 2.11 16.72
C SER A 33 -17.41 2.21 15.76
N GLU A 34 -16.36 1.45 16.07
CA GLU A 34 -15.55 0.83 15.05
C GLU A 34 -16.55 0.00 14.25
N ASN A 35 -17.01 0.56 13.13
CA ASN A 35 -17.47 -0.23 12.01
C ASN A 35 -16.28 -1.11 11.63
N ASP A 36 -16.12 -2.22 12.34
CA ASP A 36 -15.42 -3.38 11.86
C ASP A 36 -16.34 -3.92 10.76
N ASP A 37 -16.20 -3.32 9.57
CA ASP A 37 -16.68 -3.93 8.35
C ASP A 37 -15.92 -5.26 8.26
N GLU A 38 -16.45 -6.29 8.93
CA GLU A 38 -15.92 -7.65 8.93
C GLU A 38 -15.59 -7.96 7.47
N ILE A 39 -14.30 -8.20 7.20
CA ILE A 39 -13.85 -8.60 5.87
C ILE A 39 -14.52 -9.95 5.61
N GLU A 40 -15.69 -9.93 4.97
CA GLU A 40 -16.59 -11.09 4.78
C GLU A 40 -15.89 -12.26 4.07
N ASN A 41 -14.70 -12.05 3.50
CA ASN A 41 -13.84 -13.13 3.03
C ASN A 41 -12.35 -12.74 2.96
N SER A 42 -11.61 -12.94 4.05
CA SER A 42 -10.16 -12.66 4.11
C SER A 42 -9.34 -13.45 3.08
N GLU A 43 -9.74 -14.70 2.78
CA GLU A 43 -9.07 -15.55 1.79
C GLU A 43 -9.15 -14.98 0.37
N GLN A 44 -10.34 -14.50 -0.03
CA GLN A 44 -10.54 -13.87 -1.34
C GLN A 44 -9.73 -12.58 -1.48
N VAL A 45 -9.63 -11.78 -0.40
CA VAL A 45 -8.81 -10.57 -0.39
C VAL A 45 -7.33 -10.92 -0.55
N ILE A 46 -6.84 -11.93 0.17
CA ILE A 46 -5.46 -12.41 0.05
C ILE A 46 -5.18 -12.91 -1.37
N GLU A 47 -6.09 -13.71 -1.95
CA GLU A 47 -5.97 -14.21 -3.31
C GLU A 47 -5.88 -13.04 -4.31
N LEU A 48 -6.75 -12.04 -4.18
CA LEU A 48 -6.76 -10.89 -5.08
C LEU A 48 -5.49 -10.04 -4.97
N MET A 49 -5.03 -9.78 -3.75
CA MET A 49 -3.76 -9.06 -3.50
C MET A 49 -2.55 -9.81 -4.06
N SER A 50 -2.57 -11.15 -4.01
CA SER A 50 -1.48 -11.99 -4.53
C SER A 50 -1.30 -11.89 -6.06
N ARG A 51 -2.35 -11.47 -6.78
CA ARG A 51 -2.30 -11.27 -8.24
C ARG A 51 -1.62 -9.96 -8.64
N VAL A 52 -1.53 -8.99 -7.73
CA VAL A 52 -0.85 -7.71 -8.01
C VAL A 52 0.65 -7.96 -8.15
N PRO A 53 1.25 -7.64 -9.32
CA PRO A 53 2.68 -7.84 -9.51
C PRO A 53 3.49 -7.10 -8.44
N TRP A 54 4.49 -7.77 -7.86
CA TRP A 54 5.23 -7.24 -6.71
C TRP A 54 5.83 -5.85 -6.95
N TYR A 55 6.24 -5.56 -8.20
CA TYR A 55 6.84 -4.29 -8.58
C TYR A 55 5.83 -3.13 -8.62
N CYS A 56 4.53 -3.40 -8.68
CA CYS A 56 3.48 -2.38 -8.59
C CYS A 56 3.35 -1.81 -7.17
N TRP A 57 3.80 -2.54 -6.13
CA TRP A 57 3.81 -2.06 -4.75
C TRP A 57 4.97 -1.11 -4.45
N LYS A 58 5.99 -1.09 -5.31
CA LYS A 58 7.16 -0.22 -5.15
C LYS A 58 7.00 1.04 -5.97
N ALA A 59 7.16 2.19 -5.31
CA ALA A 59 7.22 3.46 -6.01
C ALA A 59 8.31 3.40 -7.10
N PRO A 60 7.99 3.73 -8.36
CA PRO A 60 8.96 3.68 -9.44
C PRO A 60 10.02 4.76 -9.23
N THR A 61 11.28 4.42 -9.48
CA THR A 61 12.41 5.32 -9.28
C THR A 61 13.33 5.30 -10.48
N ILE A 62 13.85 6.47 -10.83
CA ILE A 62 14.93 6.62 -11.82
C ILE A 62 16.20 6.98 -11.05
N PRO A 63 17.29 6.20 -11.19
CA PRO A 63 18.57 6.54 -10.56
C PRO A 63 19.06 7.92 -11.01
N ALA A 64 19.78 8.63 -10.14
CA ALA A 64 20.36 9.92 -10.49
C ALA A 64 21.26 9.80 -11.74
N GLY A 65 21.22 10.79 -12.62
CA GLY A 65 21.97 10.80 -13.87
C GLY A 65 21.42 9.89 -14.98
N HIS A 66 20.30 9.21 -14.75
CA HIS A 66 19.63 8.39 -15.76
C HIS A 66 18.37 9.08 -16.27
N PHE A 67 18.02 8.80 -17.52
CA PHE A 67 16.83 9.32 -18.20
C PHE A 67 15.94 8.20 -18.77
N ILE A 68 16.23 6.97 -18.38
CA ILE A 68 15.51 5.79 -18.84
C ILE A 68 14.99 5.07 -17.61
N TRP A 69 13.69 4.81 -17.61
CA TRP A 69 13.06 3.89 -16.67
C TRP A 69 12.70 2.60 -17.40
N ASN A 70 13.06 1.46 -16.83
CA ASN A 70 12.72 0.15 -17.38
C ASN A 70 11.67 -0.51 -16.48
N CYS A 71 10.67 -1.13 -17.10
CA CYS A 71 9.69 -1.91 -16.37
C CYS A 71 10.34 -3.17 -15.78
N PRO A 72 10.13 -3.50 -14.49
CA PRO A 72 10.64 -4.75 -13.92
C PRO A 72 9.92 -6.01 -14.43
N GLY A 73 8.76 -5.86 -15.08
CA GLY A 73 7.89 -6.97 -15.49
C GLY A 73 7.88 -7.27 -16.99
N CYS A 74 8.44 -6.40 -17.84
CA CYS A 74 8.51 -6.60 -19.29
C CYS A 74 9.57 -5.70 -19.94
N ASP A 75 9.73 -5.78 -21.26
CA ASP A 75 10.73 -5.03 -22.03
C ASP A 75 10.34 -3.55 -22.30
N TYR A 76 9.24 -3.07 -21.71
CA TYR A 76 8.84 -1.67 -21.87
C TYR A 76 9.79 -0.73 -21.13
N ALA A 77 10.16 0.37 -21.78
CA ALA A 77 11.02 1.40 -21.22
C ALA A 77 10.53 2.79 -21.59
N ILE A 78 10.60 3.71 -20.62
CA ILE A 78 10.31 5.12 -20.81
C ILE A 78 11.65 5.86 -20.95
N ASN A 79 11.92 6.39 -22.13
CA ASN A 79 13.09 7.22 -22.38
C ASN A 79 12.70 8.70 -22.39
N PHE A 80 13.05 9.43 -21.34
CA PHE A 80 12.72 10.86 -21.19
C PHE A 80 13.40 11.77 -22.23
N LEU A 81 14.50 11.29 -22.84
CA LEU A 81 15.15 11.99 -23.94
C LEU A 81 14.49 11.67 -25.29
N ASN A 82 13.65 10.64 -25.36
CA ASN A 82 12.98 10.22 -26.59
C ASN A 82 11.59 9.62 -26.29
N LEU A 83 10.70 10.45 -25.73
CA LEU A 83 9.34 10.04 -25.41
C LEU A 83 8.54 9.74 -26.69
N THR A 84 7.90 8.57 -26.72
CA THR A 84 7.04 8.17 -27.82
C THR A 84 5.63 8.76 -27.67
N PRO A 85 4.83 8.82 -28.75
CA PRO A 85 3.43 9.23 -28.66
C PRO A 85 2.59 8.40 -27.67
N LYS A 86 2.91 7.11 -27.49
CA LYS A 86 2.23 6.23 -26.54
C LYS A 86 2.53 6.59 -25.10
N ASP A 87 3.78 6.98 -24.82
CA ASP A 87 4.19 7.38 -23.46
C ASP A 87 3.46 8.64 -23.01
N VAL A 88 3.20 9.55 -23.95
CA VAL A 88 2.55 10.84 -23.68
C VAL A 88 1.04 10.82 -23.82
N GLU A 89 0.44 9.74 -24.32
CA GLU A 89 -1.02 9.56 -24.40
C GLU A 89 -1.72 9.77 -23.03
N PRO A 90 -1.25 9.18 -21.91
CA PRO A 90 -1.86 9.42 -20.60
C PRO A 90 -1.58 10.83 -20.06
N LEU A 91 -0.64 11.56 -20.68
CA LEU A 91 -0.27 12.90 -20.27
C LEU A 91 -1.13 13.90 -21.04
N GLY A 92 -1.98 14.64 -20.34
CA GLY A 92 -2.72 15.75 -20.93
C GLY A 92 -1.81 16.68 -21.76
N PRO A 93 -2.37 17.46 -22.71
CA PRO A 93 -1.60 18.13 -23.77
C PRO A 93 -0.48 19.03 -23.24
N GLU A 94 -0.74 19.78 -22.16
CA GLU A 94 0.23 20.67 -21.52
C GLU A 94 1.40 19.91 -20.90
N LEU A 95 1.11 18.87 -20.12
CA LEU A 95 2.13 18.08 -19.43
C LEU A 95 2.99 17.28 -20.41
N GLY A 96 2.37 16.70 -21.43
CA GLY A 96 3.09 16.02 -22.51
C GLY A 96 4.00 16.99 -23.28
N LYS A 97 3.53 18.20 -23.58
CA LYS A 97 4.34 19.24 -24.25
C LYS A 97 5.52 19.68 -23.38
N TYR A 98 5.28 19.91 -22.09
CA TYR A 98 6.31 20.28 -21.13
C TYR A 98 7.40 19.19 -21.04
N LEU A 99 7.03 17.92 -20.88
CA LEU A 99 7.99 16.82 -20.81
C LEU A 99 8.81 16.66 -22.10
N ARG A 100 8.15 16.77 -23.27
CA ARG A 100 8.81 16.72 -24.58
C ARG A 100 9.73 17.91 -24.85
N SER A 101 9.53 19.05 -24.17
CA SER A 101 10.37 20.23 -24.34
C SER A 101 11.80 20.00 -23.85
N LYS A 102 12.02 19.03 -22.94
CA LYS A 102 13.31 18.75 -22.30
C LYS A 102 13.93 19.96 -21.59
N LYS A 103 13.11 20.95 -21.23
CA LYS A 103 13.52 22.18 -20.52
C LYS A 103 13.36 22.08 -19.01
N TRP A 104 12.97 20.92 -18.49
CA TRP A 104 12.91 20.64 -17.06
C TRP A 104 14.35 20.56 -16.51
N PRO A 105 14.67 21.15 -15.34
CA PRO A 105 16.01 21.09 -14.76
C PRO A 105 16.35 19.70 -14.22
N SER A 106 15.34 18.93 -13.79
CA SER A 106 15.51 17.58 -13.23
C SER A 106 14.19 16.80 -13.27
N LEU A 107 14.27 15.48 -13.38
CA LEU A 107 13.11 14.58 -13.23
C LEU A 107 12.53 14.57 -11.80
N ARG A 108 13.23 15.19 -10.83
CA ARG A 108 12.74 15.40 -9.46
C ARG A 108 11.83 16.62 -9.34
N GLU A 109 11.76 17.47 -10.36
CA GLU A 109 10.81 18.59 -10.37
C GLU A 109 9.38 18.06 -10.32
N GLU A 110 8.48 18.79 -9.65
CA GLU A 110 7.08 18.42 -9.45
C GLU A 110 6.40 18.01 -10.76
N MET A 111 6.46 18.85 -11.80
CA MET A 111 5.82 18.56 -13.09
C MET A 111 6.41 17.33 -13.78
N ALA A 112 7.74 17.20 -13.78
CA ALA A 112 8.42 16.09 -14.44
C ALA A 112 8.17 14.75 -13.70
N SER A 113 8.22 14.77 -12.38
CA SER A 113 7.97 13.61 -11.51
C SER A 113 6.49 13.19 -11.55
N HIS A 114 5.57 14.15 -11.59
CA HIS A 114 4.14 13.87 -11.75
C HIS A 114 3.86 13.17 -13.09
N GLY A 115 4.41 13.69 -14.20
CA GLY A 115 4.26 13.05 -15.50
C GLY A 115 4.91 11.68 -15.56
N PHE A 116 6.06 11.48 -14.93
CA PHE A 116 6.65 10.14 -14.77
C PHE A 116 5.69 9.17 -14.07
N GLY A 117 5.11 9.59 -12.94
CA GLY A 117 4.15 8.79 -12.19
C GLY A 117 2.94 8.37 -13.02
N LEU A 118 2.40 9.28 -13.85
CA LEU A 118 1.27 8.98 -14.74
C LEU A 118 1.64 7.97 -15.84
N MET A 119 2.82 8.11 -16.47
CA MET A 119 3.28 7.18 -17.51
C MET A 119 3.48 5.77 -16.95
N VAL A 120 4.16 5.66 -15.80
CA VAL A 120 4.36 4.36 -15.14
C VAL A 120 3.04 3.79 -14.64
N GLY A 121 2.18 4.61 -14.04
CA GLY A 121 0.87 4.19 -13.54
C GLY A 121 0.00 3.60 -14.65
N ASN A 122 -0.04 4.25 -15.81
CA ASN A 122 -0.75 3.72 -16.98
C ASN A 122 -0.18 2.36 -17.42
N HIS A 123 1.14 2.21 -17.46
CA HIS A 123 1.78 0.95 -17.81
C HIS A 123 1.54 -0.15 -16.75
N TYR A 124 1.57 0.19 -15.47
CA TYR A 124 1.25 -0.73 -14.38
C TYR A 124 -0.22 -1.17 -14.40
N ASN A 125 -1.15 -0.28 -14.75
CA ASN A 125 -2.56 -0.64 -14.94
C ASN A 125 -2.72 -1.71 -16.01
N TRP A 126 -1.98 -1.62 -17.12
CA TRP A 126 -1.97 -2.67 -18.14
C TRP A 126 -1.54 -4.03 -17.56
N HIS A 127 -0.43 -4.08 -16.80
CA HIS A 127 -0.01 -5.31 -16.12
C HIS A 127 -1.05 -5.85 -15.13
N MET A 128 -1.71 -4.99 -14.38
CA MET A 128 -2.75 -5.40 -13.43
C MET A 128 -3.96 -5.98 -14.16
N HIS A 129 -4.37 -5.36 -15.27
CA HIS A 129 -5.46 -5.86 -16.11
C HIS A 129 -5.15 -7.24 -16.70
N GLU A 130 -3.92 -7.49 -17.12
CA GLU A 130 -3.48 -8.83 -17.56
C GLU A 130 -3.57 -9.88 -16.45
N LYS A 131 -3.47 -9.47 -15.19
CA LYS A 131 -3.64 -10.33 -14.00
C LYS A 131 -5.08 -10.36 -13.48
N GLY A 132 -6.01 -9.72 -14.18
CA GLY A 132 -7.43 -9.69 -13.82
C GLY A 132 -7.71 -8.89 -12.54
N VAL A 133 -6.89 -7.87 -12.26
CA VAL A 133 -7.07 -6.97 -11.11
C VAL A 133 -6.92 -5.51 -11.52
N GLN A 134 -7.45 -4.60 -10.70
CA GLN A 134 -7.30 -3.16 -10.86
C GLN A 134 -7.17 -2.48 -9.49
N LEU A 135 -6.59 -1.27 -9.46
CA LEU A 135 -6.59 -0.41 -8.29
C LEU A 135 -7.68 0.66 -8.42
N VAL A 136 -8.55 0.73 -7.43
CA VAL A 136 -9.65 1.71 -7.39
C VAL A 136 -9.48 2.60 -6.17
N LYS A 137 -9.40 3.92 -6.40
CA LYS A 137 -9.38 4.91 -5.33
C LYS A 137 -10.81 5.29 -4.96
N LYS A 138 -11.22 5.04 -3.72
CA LYS A 138 -12.51 5.49 -3.16
C LYS A 138 -12.23 6.40 -1.98
N GLY A 139 -12.41 7.71 -2.18
CA GLY A 139 -11.98 8.74 -1.23
C GLY A 139 -10.45 8.75 -1.06
N GLU A 140 -9.98 8.63 0.17
CA GLU A 140 -8.54 8.59 0.49
C GLU A 140 -7.95 7.18 0.44
N LYS A 141 -8.80 6.15 0.37
CA LYS A 141 -8.36 4.74 0.38
C LYS A 141 -8.23 4.19 -1.05
N THR A 142 -7.27 3.29 -1.23
CA THR A 142 -7.07 2.53 -2.47
C THR A 142 -7.41 1.08 -2.22
N PHE A 143 -8.23 0.49 -3.11
CA PHE A 143 -8.72 -0.87 -3.04
C PHE A 143 -8.21 -1.66 -4.24
N VAL A 144 -7.96 -2.96 -4.05
CA VAL A 144 -7.75 -3.89 -5.17
C VAL A 144 -9.09 -4.53 -5.50
N GLU A 145 -9.48 -4.50 -6.77
CA GLU A 145 -10.73 -5.09 -7.25
C GLU A 145 -10.46 -6.01 -8.46
N PRO A 146 -11.32 -7.01 -8.72
CA PRO A 146 -11.23 -7.81 -9.94
C PRO A 146 -11.43 -6.97 -11.21
N TRP A 147 -10.69 -7.30 -12.27
CA TRP A 147 -10.81 -6.72 -13.61
C TRP A 147 -11.14 -7.80 -14.66
N PRO A 148 -12.14 -7.59 -15.54
CA PRO A 148 -13.06 -6.44 -15.58
C PRO A 148 -14.08 -6.45 -14.43
N ALA A 149 -14.56 -5.26 -14.06
CA ALA A 149 -15.57 -5.09 -13.02
C ALA A 149 -16.84 -5.89 -13.39
N GLY A 150 -17.28 -6.79 -12.51
CA GLY A 150 -18.44 -7.66 -12.74
C GLY A 150 -18.11 -9.08 -13.18
N THR A 151 -16.84 -9.50 -13.17
CA THR A 151 -16.50 -10.91 -13.35
C THR A 151 -16.93 -11.69 -12.09
N VAL A 152 -18.19 -12.11 -12.08
CA VAL A 152 -18.73 -13.10 -11.14
C VAL A 152 -17.77 -14.28 -11.14
N VAL A 153 -17.20 -14.60 -9.96
CA VAL A 153 -16.54 -15.88 -9.75
C VAL A 153 -17.59 -16.93 -10.06
N VAL A 154 -17.50 -17.54 -11.24
CA VAL A 154 -18.30 -18.71 -11.59
C VAL A 154 -17.95 -19.74 -10.52
N LYS A 155 -18.86 -19.95 -9.57
CA LYS A 155 -18.81 -21.10 -8.67
C LYS A 155 -18.58 -22.31 -9.57
N ARG A 156 -17.47 -23.01 -9.38
CA ARG A 156 -17.35 -24.36 -9.92
C ARG A 156 -18.44 -25.16 -9.22
N GLU A 157 -19.58 -25.33 -9.89
CA GLU A 157 -20.44 -26.48 -9.63
C GLU A 157 -19.57 -27.71 -9.90
N THR A 158 -19.11 -28.31 -8.82
CA THR A 158 -18.59 -29.66 -8.86
C THR A 158 -19.80 -30.57 -8.81
N GLU A 159 -20.35 -30.86 -9.98
CA GLU A 159 -21.19 -32.04 -10.17
C GLU A 159 -20.83 -32.76 -11.48
N CYS A 160 -20.91 -34.09 -11.40
CA CYS A 160 -20.63 -35.15 -12.39
C CYS A 160 -19.17 -35.65 -12.36
N VAL A 161 -18.86 -36.89 -11.97
CA VAL A 161 -19.64 -38.17 -11.90
C VAL A 161 -19.20 -38.99 -10.69
#